data_AF-A0A4Q3FNX6-F1
#
_entry.id   AF-A0A4Q3FNX6-F1
#
_cell.length_a   1.000
_cell.length_b   1.000
_cell.length_c   1.000
_cell.angle_alpha   90.00
_cell.angle_beta   90.00
_cell.angle_gamma   90.00
#
_symmetry.space_group_name_H-M   'P 1'
#
loop_
_entity.id
_entity.type
_entity.pdbx_description
1 polymer ?
#
loop_
_entity_poly.entity_id
_entity_poly.type
_entity_poly.pdbx_seq_one_letter_code
_entity_poly.pdbx_strand_id
1 'polypeptide(L)'
;MKKSTIKIVLTLFTVSTLIIPACKKSIDTPAGTMPTTPTVPTTPAADATLKSASSAYFPVVGMAFTYSFAQMSQVMDIVKREVNTITFGNELKEEAIVKGSSGTYDYSTADAFYNLATANGLINPVTVTPSATNLATNGDFEAGPDAATGDVFTGWQDLNHSNGSFTAATGTAAHAGTRALQATATSAAQAYNLQLLMRTPIPVTKGNTYNISFWIKGSVATTAQFEIRSSDASVVYQGGQPVTTGWTQ
;
A
#
# COMPACT_ATOMS: atom_id res chain seq x y z
N MET A 1 72.64 -46.37 15.76
CA MET A 1 73.37 -45.77 14.63
C MET A 1 73.21 -46.67 13.40
N LYS A 2 72.56 -46.19 12.34
CA LYS A 2 72.82 -46.61 10.95
C LYS A 2 72.06 -45.65 10.02
N LYS A 3 72.84 -44.82 9.32
CA LYS A 3 72.40 -43.97 8.21
C LYS A 3 72.20 -44.87 6.99
N SER A 4 71.22 -44.57 6.15
CA SER A 4 71.33 -44.85 4.72
C SER A 4 70.54 -43.83 3.92
N THR A 5 71.14 -43.44 2.81
CA THR A 5 70.89 -42.24 2.02
C THR A 5 70.25 -42.65 0.68
N ILE A 6 69.20 -41.94 0.29
CA ILE A 6 68.76 -41.52 -1.06
C ILE A 6 69.15 -42.40 -2.26
N LYS A 7 68.15 -42.81 -3.07
CA LYS A 7 68.12 -42.60 -4.53
C LYS A 7 66.68 -42.43 -5.05
N ILE A 8 66.52 -41.45 -5.94
CA ILE A 8 65.33 -40.96 -6.66
C ILE A 8 65.20 -41.68 -8.01
N VAL A 9 63.99 -42.10 -8.43
CA VAL A 9 63.47 -42.16 -9.83
C VAL A 9 61.92 -42.26 -9.75
N LEU A 10 61.18 -41.18 -10.01
CA LEU A 10 60.42 -40.83 -11.23
C LEU A 10 59.32 -41.84 -11.64
N THR A 11 58.06 -41.52 -11.29
CA THR A 11 56.87 -42.08 -11.96
C THR A 11 55.83 -40.98 -12.19
N LEU A 12 55.48 -40.81 -13.47
CA LEU A 12 54.42 -39.98 -14.04
C LEU A 12 53.11 -40.03 -13.21
N PHE A 13 52.56 -38.86 -12.87
CA PHE A 13 51.15 -38.72 -12.49
C PHE A 13 50.43 -37.90 -13.56
N THR A 14 49.57 -38.59 -14.29
CA THR A 14 48.63 -38.07 -15.29
C THR A 14 47.60 -37.16 -14.60
N VAL A 15 47.59 -35.88 -14.98
CA VAL A 15 46.52 -34.93 -14.60
C VAL A 15 45.32 -35.22 -15.50
N SER A 16 44.30 -35.86 -14.92
CA SER A 16 43.00 -36.03 -15.55
C SER A 16 42.14 -34.80 -15.25
N THR A 17 42.06 -33.87 -16.20
CA THR A 17 41.12 -32.74 -16.17
C THR A 17 39.69 -33.24 -16.43
N LEU A 18 38.86 -33.28 -15.39
CA LEU A 18 37.42 -33.46 -15.51
C LEU A 18 36.80 -32.22 -16.18
N ILE A 19 36.41 -32.33 -17.45
CA ILE A 19 35.53 -31.37 -18.13
C ILE A 19 34.10 -31.81 -17.84
N ILE A 20 33.38 -31.05 -17.00
CA ILE A 20 31.94 -31.25 -16.80
C ILE A 20 31.22 -30.47 -17.93
N PRO A 21 30.43 -31.13 -18.81
CA PRO A 21 29.62 -30.41 -19.78
C PRO A 21 28.50 -29.65 -19.05
N ALA A 22 28.54 -28.32 -19.10
CA ALA A 22 27.40 -27.50 -18.74
C ALA A 22 26.26 -27.80 -19.73
N CYS A 23 25.11 -28.25 -19.22
CA CYS A 23 23.90 -28.42 -20.00
C CYS A 23 23.55 -27.11 -20.73
N LYS A 24 23.67 -27.12 -22.06
CA LYS A 24 23.15 -26.07 -22.92
C LYS A 24 21.62 -26.07 -22.74
N LYS A 25 21.07 -25.04 -22.10
CA LYS A 25 19.62 -24.85 -21.99
C LYS A 25 19.07 -24.66 -23.42
N SER A 26 18.28 -25.62 -23.89
CA SER A 26 17.49 -25.43 -25.11
C SER A 26 16.50 -24.30 -24.88
N ILE A 27 16.50 -23.35 -25.82
CA ILE A 27 15.49 -22.29 -25.88
C ILE A 27 14.30 -22.91 -26.61
N ASP A 28 13.33 -23.43 -25.86
CA ASP A 28 11.99 -23.54 -26.41
C ASP A 28 11.51 -22.12 -26.68
N THR A 29 11.14 -21.84 -27.92
CA THR A 29 10.63 -20.53 -28.33
C THR A 29 9.10 -20.62 -28.30
N PRO A 30 8.39 -20.08 -27.30
CA PRO A 30 6.98 -19.79 -27.46
C PRO A 30 6.88 -18.54 -28.36
N ALA A 31 6.09 -18.63 -29.43
CA ALA A 31 5.72 -17.48 -30.22
C ALA A 31 4.90 -16.51 -29.36
N GLY A 32 5.59 -15.58 -28.70
CA GLY A 32 5.03 -14.47 -27.94
C GLY A 32 5.99 -13.30 -28.07
N THR A 33 5.46 -12.13 -28.41
CA THR A 33 6.20 -10.87 -28.57
C THR A 33 7.20 -10.66 -27.43
N MET A 34 8.50 -10.67 -27.77
CA MET A 34 9.57 -10.35 -26.84
C MET A 34 9.35 -8.95 -26.24
N PRO A 35 9.53 -8.76 -24.93
CA PRO A 35 9.78 -7.44 -24.37
C PRO A 35 11.01 -6.86 -25.06
N THR A 36 10.94 -5.58 -25.45
CA THR A 36 12.08 -4.85 -26.03
C THR A 36 13.33 -5.04 -25.17
N THR A 37 14.45 -5.40 -25.80
CA THR A 37 15.76 -5.47 -25.16
C THR A 37 15.98 -4.19 -24.32
N PRO A 38 16.31 -4.30 -23.02
CA PRO A 38 16.66 -3.14 -22.22
C PRO A 38 17.81 -2.41 -22.92
N THR A 39 17.58 -1.18 -23.36
CA THR A 39 18.65 -0.31 -23.82
C THR A 39 19.62 -0.13 -22.67
N VAL A 40 20.89 -0.52 -22.86
CA VAL A 40 21.97 -0.24 -21.91
C VAL A 40 21.94 1.26 -21.64
N PRO A 41 21.77 1.70 -20.38
CA PRO A 41 21.77 3.12 -20.06
C PRO A 41 23.06 3.75 -20.58
N THR A 42 22.91 4.86 -21.32
CA THR A 42 24.01 5.80 -21.55
C THR A 42 24.59 6.19 -20.19
N THR A 43 25.89 6.49 -20.18
CA THR A 43 26.69 6.91 -19.01
C THR A 43 25.82 7.53 -17.90
N PRO A 44 25.74 6.93 -16.69
CA PRO A 44 24.91 7.44 -15.62
C PRO A 44 25.19 8.94 -15.44
N ALA A 45 24.13 9.75 -15.36
CA ALA A 45 24.28 11.13 -14.95
C ALA A 45 25.09 11.17 -13.65
N ALA A 46 25.96 12.17 -13.48
CA ALA A 46 26.90 12.25 -12.35
C ALA A 46 26.22 12.20 -10.96
N ASP A 47 24.89 12.36 -10.91
CA ASP A 47 24.05 12.34 -9.72
C ASP A 47 22.98 11.22 -9.71
N ALA A 48 23.12 10.19 -10.56
CA ALA A 48 22.20 9.05 -10.56
C ALA A 48 22.41 8.20 -9.31
N THR A 49 21.35 8.02 -8.51
CA THR A 49 21.36 7.16 -7.32
C THR A 49 20.86 5.76 -7.65
N LEU A 50 21.17 4.78 -6.80
CA LEU A 50 20.65 3.41 -6.95
C LEU A 50 19.11 3.40 -6.99
N LYS A 51 18.46 4.09 -6.03
CA LYS A 51 16.99 4.24 -5.99
C LYS A 51 16.40 4.93 -7.21
N SER A 52 17.09 5.89 -7.86
CA SER A 52 16.57 6.52 -9.07
C SER A 52 16.73 5.60 -10.29
N ALA A 53 17.88 4.94 -10.40
CA ALA A 53 18.23 4.08 -11.53
C ALA A 53 17.36 2.82 -11.61
N SER A 54 16.92 2.28 -10.47
CA SER A 54 16.11 1.07 -10.42
C SER A 54 14.60 1.32 -10.40
N SER A 55 14.15 2.57 -10.23
CA SER A 55 12.75 2.89 -9.87
C SER A 55 11.71 2.33 -10.85
N ALA A 56 12.04 2.18 -12.13
CA ALA A 56 11.17 1.60 -13.16
C ALA A 56 10.89 0.09 -12.98
N TYR A 57 11.73 -0.62 -12.22
CA TYR A 57 11.66 -2.08 -12.03
C TYR A 57 11.51 -2.47 -10.57
N PHE A 58 12.22 -1.75 -9.69
CA PHE A 58 12.24 -1.93 -8.26
C PHE A 58 11.91 -0.58 -7.61
N PRO A 59 10.63 -0.33 -7.28
CA PRO A 59 10.23 0.93 -6.64
C PRO A 59 10.83 1.07 -5.24
N VAL A 60 11.32 -0.04 -4.66
CA VAL A 60 11.97 -0.10 -3.36
C VAL A 60 13.37 -0.68 -3.53
N VAL A 61 14.38 0.06 -3.10
CA VAL A 61 15.77 -0.40 -2.99
C VAL A 61 16.14 -0.33 -1.53
N GLY A 62 16.43 -1.50 -0.97
CA GLY A 62 16.74 -1.66 0.45
C GLY A 62 18.14 -2.18 0.70
N MET A 63 18.60 -2.00 1.94
CA MET A 63 19.80 -2.67 2.42
C MET A 63 19.66 -3.09 3.89
N ALA A 64 20.39 -4.14 4.29
CA ALA A 64 20.61 -4.41 5.69
C ALA A 64 21.61 -3.38 6.25
N PHE A 65 21.30 -2.80 7.40
CA PHE A 65 22.12 -1.77 8.03
C PHE A 65 22.09 -1.96 9.55
N THR A 66 23.12 -1.50 10.27
CA THR A 66 23.20 -1.63 11.73
C THR A 66 23.25 -0.26 12.38
N TYR A 67 22.82 -0.18 13.63
CA TYR A 67 22.76 1.05 14.39
C TYR A 67 24.14 1.70 14.53
N SER A 68 25.19 0.89 14.72
CA SER A 68 26.58 1.38 14.83
C SER A 68 27.03 2.16 13.59
N PHE A 69 26.75 1.66 12.38
CA PHE A 69 27.05 2.38 11.14
C PHE A 69 26.11 3.56 10.92
N ALA A 70 24.87 3.46 11.41
CA ALA A 70 23.89 4.54 11.32
C ALA A 70 24.29 5.79 12.11
N GLN A 71 25.07 5.63 13.19
CA GLN A 71 25.65 6.75 13.94
C GLN A 71 26.76 7.50 13.16
N MET A 72 27.29 6.92 12.08
CA MET A 72 28.34 7.55 11.28
C MET A 72 27.70 8.42 10.18
N SER A 73 27.74 9.74 10.34
CA SER A 73 27.08 10.70 9.43
C SER A 73 27.42 10.47 7.96
N GLN A 74 28.70 10.29 7.63
CA GLN A 74 29.16 10.05 6.26
C GLN A 74 28.57 8.76 5.65
N VAL A 75 28.42 7.70 6.46
CA VAL A 75 27.83 6.44 5.99
C VAL A 75 26.32 6.62 5.82
N MET A 76 25.67 7.26 6.79
CA MET A 76 24.25 7.56 6.73
C MET A 76 23.90 8.43 5.52
N ASP A 77 24.72 9.42 5.16
CA ASP A 77 24.51 10.27 3.98
C ASP A 77 24.58 9.48 2.68
N ILE A 78 25.48 8.51 2.57
CA ILE A 78 25.52 7.57 1.44
C ILE A 78 24.23 6.73 1.41
N VAL A 79 23.84 6.15 2.54
CA VAL A 79 22.64 5.30 2.63
C VAL A 79 21.38 6.08 2.19
N LYS A 80 21.15 7.28 2.74
CA LYS A 80 20.01 8.13 2.37
C LYS A 80 20.03 8.56 0.91
N ARG A 81 21.22 8.73 0.32
CA ARG A 81 21.35 9.04 -1.10
C ARG A 81 20.93 7.85 -1.96
N GLU A 82 21.38 6.65 -1.61
CA GLU A 82 21.27 5.48 -2.50
C GLU A 82 19.99 4.66 -2.33
N VAL A 83 19.48 4.49 -1.10
CA VAL A 83 18.36 3.58 -0.81
C VAL A 83 17.13 4.34 -0.30
N ASN A 84 15.97 3.66 -0.30
CA ASN A 84 14.72 4.19 0.25
C ASN A 84 14.14 3.31 1.37
N THR A 85 14.80 2.21 1.71
CA THR A 85 14.46 1.42 2.88
C THR A 85 15.69 0.76 3.52
N ILE A 86 15.64 0.46 4.82
CA ILE A 86 16.64 -0.37 5.50
C ILE A 86 15.98 -1.47 6.33
N THR A 87 16.69 -2.59 6.46
CA THR A 87 16.35 -3.68 7.39
C THR A 87 17.42 -3.77 8.47
N PHE A 88 17.03 -4.11 9.70
CA PHE A 88 17.94 -4.11 10.84
C PHE A 88 18.86 -5.32 10.73
N GLY A 89 20.16 -5.08 10.71
CA GLY A 89 21.15 -6.12 10.49
C GLY A 89 21.26 -7.08 11.68
N ASN A 90 21.18 -6.55 12.91
CA ASN A 90 21.33 -7.34 14.13
C ASN A 90 20.34 -6.97 15.23
N GLU A 91 19.83 -5.75 15.23
CA GLU A 91 19.15 -5.13 16.38
C GLU A 91 17.81 -5.77 16.72
N LEU A 92 17.25 -6.58 15.82
CA LEU A 92 16.02 -7.38 16.03
C LEU A 92 16.29 -8.88 16.21
N LYS A 93 17.55 -9.32 16.16
CA LYS A 93 17.87 -10.73 16.39
C LYS A 93 17.77 -11.05 17.88
N GLU A 94 17.46 -12.31 18.17
CA GLU A 94 17.24 -12.79 19.54
C GLU A 94 18.44 -12.48 20.45
N GLU A 95 19.67 -12.68 19.96
CA GLU A 95 20.89 -12.38 20.72
C GLU A 95 21.10 -10.89 21.02
N ALA A 96 20.47 -9.99 20.26
CA ALA A 96 20.55 -8.56 20.48
C ALA A 96 19.50 -8.06 21.48
N ILE A 97 18.30 -8.65 21.45
CA ILE A 97 17.15 -8.24 22.27
C ILE A 97 17.07 -8.98 23.59
N VAL A 98 17.53 -10.24 23.68
CA VAL A 98 17.46 -11.02 24.92
C VAL A 98 18.71 -10.77 25.76
N LYS A 99 18.53 -10.29 26.99
CA LYS A 99 19.61 -9.96 27.92
C LYS A 99 19.76 -11.00 29.00
N GLY A 100 21.02 -11.36 29.24
CA GLY A 100 21.44 -12.22 30.35
C GLY A 100 20.79 -13.61 30.34
N SER A 101 20.96 -14.32 31.45
CA SER A 101 20.34 -15.64 31.66
C SER A 101 18.86 -15.57 32.03
N SER A 102 18.30 -14.37 32.24
CA SER A 102 16.90 -14.17 32.65
C SER A 102 15.92 -14.17 31.48
N GLY A 103 16.39 -14.13 30.23
CA GLY A 103 15.50 -14.11 29.06
C GLY A 103 14.76 -12.79 28.86
N THR A 104 15.21 -11.71 29.49
CA THR A 104 14.51 -10.41 29.46
C THR A 104 14.73 -9.73 28.11
N TYR A 105 13.65 -9.26 27.48
CA TYR A 105 13.72 -8.50 26.23
C TYR A 105 14.05 -7.02 26.49
N ASP A 106 15.03 -6.50 25.77
CA ASP A 106 15.48 -5.11 25.75
C ASP A 106 15.63 -4.65 24.29
N TYR A 107 14.71 -3.78 23.87
CA TYR A 107 14.63 -3.24 22.51
C TYR A 107 15.30 -1.87 22.37
N SER A 108 15.97 -1.35 23.39
CA SER A 108 16.48 0.03 23.42
C SER A 108 17.32 0.43 22.19
N THR A 109 18.19 -0.47 21.73
CA THR A 109 19.01 -0.23 20.53
C THR A 109 18.18 -0.28 19.24
N ALA A 110 17.21 -1.20 19.16
CA ALA A 110 16.30 -1.29 18.03
C ALA A 110 15.41 -0.04 17.94
N ASP A 111 14.85 0.41 19.06
CA ASP A 111 14.01 1.61 19.13
C ASP A 111 14.79 2.86 18.71
N ALA A 112 16.03 3.00 19.20
CA ALA A 112 16.90 4.10 18.80
C ALA A 112 17.21 4.07 17.30
N PHE A 113 17.44 2.88 16.73
CA PHE A 113 17.69 2.74 15.31
C PHE A 113 16.44 3.01 14.45
N TYR A 114 15.28 2.54 14.89
CA TYR A 114 13.99 2.82 14.25
C TYR A 114 13.74 4.33 14.16
N ASN A 115 13.93 5.05 15.26
CA ASN A 115 13.73 6.49 15.31
C ASN A 115 14.70 7.23 14.39
N LEU A 116 15.98 6.84 14.39
CA LEU A 116 16.99 7.44 13.51
C LEU A 116 16.67 7.19 12.03
N ALA A 117 16.29 5.98 11.66
CA ALA A 117 15.99 5.64 10.28
C ALA A 117 14.69 6.29 9.79
N THR A 118 13.68 6.36 10.65
CA THR A 118 12.41 7.07 10.38
C THR A 118 12.66 8.56 10.15
N ALA A 119 13.46 9.20 11.00
CA ALA A 119 13.81 10.62 10.85
C ALA A 119 14.56 10.93 9.54
N ASN A 120 15.17 9.92 8.92
CA ASN A 120 15.92 10.04 7.67
C ASN A 120 15.14 9.49 6.45
N GLY A 121 13.86 9.13 6.60
CA GLY A 121 13.04 8.58 5.51
C GLY A 121 13.54 7.22 4.98
N LEU A 122 14.33 6.51 5.78
CA LEU A 122 14.94 5.22 5.44
C LEU A 122 14.15 4.03 5.95
N ILE A 123 13.18 4.27 6.81
CA ILE A 123 12.09 3.34 7.00
C ILE A 123 10.94 4.19 6.52
N ASN A 124 10.32 3.79 5.42
CA ASN A 124 8.93 4.19 5.27
C ASN A 124 8.29 3.59 6.52
N PRO A 125 7.80 4.39 7.50
CA PRO A 125 6.79 3.81 8.34
C PRO A 125 5.84 3.25 7.30
N VAL A 126 5.53 1.96 7.37
CA VAL A 126 4.20 1.64 6.90
C VAL A 126 3.37 2.48 7.87
N THR A 127 3.05 3.70 7.47
CA THR A 127 1.79 4.30 7.80
C THR A 127 0.84 3.31 7.16
N VAL A 128 0.64 2.20 7.86
CA VAL A 128 -0.68 1.73 8.13
C VAL A 128 -1.30 2.90 8.90
N THR A 129 -1.59 4.01 8.21
CA THR A 129 -2.96 4.47 8.24
C THR A 129 -3.69 3.18 7.97
N PRO A 130 -4.36 2.57 8.95
CA PRO A 130 -5.29 1.52 8.60
C PRO A 130 -6.07 2.17 7.47
N SER A 131 -5.96 1.64 6.25
CA SER A 131 -6.98 1.95 5.27
C SER A 131 -8.19 1.38 5.98
N ALA A 132 -8.93 2.25 6.67
CA ALA A 132 -10.12 1.85 7.36
C ALA A 132 -10.92 1.19 6.25
N THR A 133 -11.04 -0.13 6.31
CA THR A 133 -11.68 -0.89 5.25
C THR A 133 -13.02 -0.21 5.07
N ASN A 134 -13.26 0.37 3.90
CA ASN A 134 -14.54 1.00 3.65
C ASN A 134 -15.57 -0.12 3.73
N LEU A 135 -16.40 -0.07 4.78
CA LEU A 135 -17.39 -1.11 5.03
C LEU A 135 -18.61 -0.92 4.13
N ALA A 136 -18.73 0.24 3.47
CA ALA A 136 -19.72 0.48 2.43
C ALA A 136 -19.26 -0.14 1.11
N THR A 137 -19.98 -1.17 0.65
CA THR A 137 -19.81 -1.71 -0.70
C THR A 137 -20.19 -0.66 -1.74
N ASN A 138 -19.36 -0.49 -2.78
CA ASN A 138 -19.58 0.53 -3.83
C ASN A 138 -19.75 1.93 -3.23
N GLY A 139 -19.00 2.26 -2.17
CA GLY A 139 -19.01 3.59 -1.56
C GLY A 139 -18.32 4.68 -2.40
N ASP A 140 -17.63 4.29 -3.47
CA ASP A 140 -17.08 5.16 -4.51
C ASP A 140 -18.07 5.43 -5.66
N PHE A 141 -19.20 4.70 -5.72
CA PHE A 141 -20.27 4.85 -6.71
C PHE A 141 -19.87 4.56 -8.17
N GLU A 142 -18.83 3.76 -8.39
CA GLU A 142 -18.37 3.40 -9.74
C GLU A 142 -19.22 2.28 -10.36
N ALA A 143 -19.76 1.37 -9.53
CA ALA A 143 -20.57 0.25 -10.00
C ALA A 143 -22.06 0.63 -10.15
N GLY A 144 -22.67 0.20 -11.24
CA GLY A 144 -24.09 0.36 -11.54
C GLY A 144 -24.34 0.63 -13.03
N PRO A 145 -25.59 0.55 -13.52
CA PRO A 145 -26.80 0.24 -12.75
C PRO A 145 -26.79 -1.20 -12.19
N ASP A 146 -27.50 -1.40 -11.09
CA ASP A 146 -27.64 -2.72 -10.47
C ASP A 146 -28.47 -3.64 -11.38
N ALA A 147 -27.85 -4.71 -11.88
CA ALA A 147 -28.50 -5.59 -12.84
C ALA A 147 -29.72 -6.34 -12.28
N ALA A 148 -29.82 -6.51 -10.96
CA ALA A 148 -30.91 -7.26 -10.34
C ALA A 148 -32.10 -6.36 -9.99
N THR A 149 -31.83 -5.11 -9.61
CA THR A 149 -32.85 -4.20 -9.06
C THR A 149 -33.18 -3.03 -9.97
N GLY A 150 -32.28 -2.68 -10.89
CA GLY A 150 -32.39 -1.52 -11.75
C GLY A 150 -31.99 -0.20 -11.07
N ASP A 151 -31.52 -0.23 -9.81
CA ASP A 151 -31.02 0.96 -9.13
C ASP A 151 -29.82 1.56 -9.85
N VAL A 152 -29.62 2.87 -9.70
CA VAL A 152 -28.54 3.60 -10.38
C VAL A 152 -27.14 3.11 -9.98
N PHE A 153 -27.00 2.64 -8.74
CA PHE A 153 -25.74 2.17 -8.17
C PHE A 153 -25.92 0.79 -7.54
N THR A 154 -25.01 -0.13 -7.88
CA THR A 154 -25.02 -1.49 -7.30
C THR A 154 -24.91 -1.43 -5.78
N GLY A 155 -25.78 -2.14 -5.06
CA GLY A 155 -25.78 -2.21 -3.60
C GLY A 155 -26.38 -1.00 -2.86
N TRP A 156 -26.87 0.01 -3.59
CA TRP A 156 -27.57 1.16 -3.03
C TRP A 156 -29.00 1.21 -3.56
N GLN A 157 -29.94 1.54 -2.67
CA GLN A 157 -31.37 1.56 -2.96
C GLN A 157 -31.94 2.97 -2.82
N ASP A 158 -32.65 3.40 -3.85
CA ASP A 158 -33.51 4.57 -3.79
C ASP A 158 -34.76 4.20 -2.98
N LEU A 159 -34.94 4.81 -1.79
CA LEU A 159 -36.09 4.51 -0.94
C LEU A 159 -37.25 5.46 -1.19
N ASN A 160 -36.95 6.73 -1.49
CA ASN A 160 -37.94 7.76 -1.81
C ASN A 160 -37.37 8.68 -2.89
N HIS A 161 -38.24 9.12 -3.81
CA HIS A 161 -37.89 10.03 -4.91
C HIS A 161 -39.08 10.93 -5.31
N SER A 162 -39.98 11.18 -4.35
CA SER A 162 -41.17 12.03 -4.56
C SER A 162 -40.83 13.50 -4.87
N ASN A 163 -39.62 13.95 -4.57
CA ASN A 163 -39.15 15.32 -4.78
C ASN A 163 -37.77 15.38 -5.47
N GLY A 164 -37.49 14.45 -6.37
CA GLY A 164 -36.22 14.47 -7.09
C GLY A 164 -35.81 13.14 -7.66
N SER A 165 -34.54 13.04 -8.02
CA SER A 165 -33.94 11.82 -8.56
C SER A 165 -32.49 11.67 -8.12
N PHE A 166 -32.01 10.44 -8.16
CA PHE A 166 -30.59 10.10 -8.10
C PHE A 166 -30.08 9.77 -9.50
N THR A 167 -28.85 10.19 -9.81
CA THR A 167 -28.18 9.92 -11.08
C THR A 167 -26.68 9.72 -10.85
N ALA A 168 -26.00 9.13 -11.83
CA ALA A 168 -24.56 9.05 -11.87
C ALA A 168 -23.99 10.32 -12.53
N ALA A 169 -23.43 11.21 -11.71
CA ALA A 169 -22.63 12.32 -12.20
C ALA A 169 -21.27 11.82 -12.69
N THR A 170 -20.68 12.51 -13.66
CA THR A 170 -19.38 12.15 -14.25
C THR A 170 -18.47 13.37 -14.39
N GLY A 171 -17.21 13.16 -14.76
CA GLY A 171 -16.24 14.23 -15.00
C GLY A 171 -15.93 15.01 -13.72
N THR A 172 -15.93 16.35 -13.79
CA THR A 172 -15.59 17.23 -12.65
C THR A 172 -16.64 17.24 -11.52
N ALA A 173 -17.76 16.56 -11.73
CA ALA A 173 -18.77 16.32 -10.70
C ALA A 173 -18.47 15.06 -9.86
N ALA A 174 -17.48 14.24 -10.26
CA ALA A 174 -16.92 13.19 -9.41
C ALA A 174 -15.75 13.73 -8.57
N HIS A 175 -15.68 13.36 -7.29
CA HIS A 175 -14.57 13.75 -6.42
C HIS A 175 -13.31 12.95 -6.75
N ALA A 176 -13.50 11.65 -6.96
CA ALA A 176 -12.50 10.70 -7.41
C ALA A 176 -13.17 9.72 -8.38
N GLY A 177 -12.39 8.96 -9.15
CA GLY A 177 -12.94 8.00 -10.11
C GLY A 177 -13.60 8.68 -11.31
N THR A 178 -14.60 8.00 -11.89
CA THR A 178 -15.33 8.46 -13.08
C THR A 178 -16.77 8.83 -12.77
N ARG A 179 -17.28 8.43 -11.61
CA ARG A 179 -18.69 8.59 -11.21
C ARG A 179 -18.82 9.15 -9.79
N ALA A 180 -19.96 9.77 -9.54
CA ALA A 180 -20.42 10.09 -8.19
C ALA A 180 -21.95 10.03 -8.11
N LEU A 181 -22.46 9.82 -6.90
CA LEU A 181 -23.88 10.01 -6.60
C LEU A 181 -24.26 11.49 -6.75
N GLN A 182 -25.24 11.77 -7.61
CA GLN A 182 -25.87 13.08 -7.69
C GLN A 182 -27.35 12.99 -7.34
N ALA A 183 -27.74 13.71 -6.29
CA ALA A 183 -29.12 13.95 -5.92
C ALA A 183 -29.58 15.28 -6.52
N THR A 184 -30.69 15.27 -7.27
CA THR A 184 -31.33 16.49 -7.79
C THR A 184 -32.69 16.67 -7.14
N ALA A 185 -32.80 17.63 -6.22
CA ALA A 185 -34.08 18.01 -5.63
C ALA A 185 -34.85 18.98 -6.54
N THR A 186 -36.14 18.74 -6.76
CA THR A 186 -36.98 19.55 -7.66
C THR A 186 -37.61 20.76 -6.98
N SER A 187 -37.81 20.70 -5.66
CA SER A 187 -38.37 21.79 -4.86
C SER A 187 -37.92 21.67 -3.40
N ALA A 188 -38.25 22.66 -2.56
CA ALA A 188 -38.03 22.53 -1.12
C ALA A 188 -38.98 21.45 -0.56
N ALA A 189 -38.41 20.44 0.09
CA ALA A 189 -39.18 19.37 0.75
C ALA A 189 -38.46 18.87 2.00
N GLN A 190 -39.09 17.92 2.68
CA GLN A 190 -38.47 17.25 3.82
C GLN A 190 -37.38 16.29 3.33
N ALA A 191 -36.35 16.08 4.14
CA ALA A 191 -35.22 15.22 3.78
C ALA A 191 -35.65 13.78 3.44
N TYR A 192 -36.75 13.29 4.01
CA TYR A 192 -37.25 11.95 3.72
C TYR A 192 -37.89 11.81 2.33
N ASN A 193 -38.18 12.91 1.62
CA ASN A 193 -38.81 12.83 0.29
C ASN A 193 -37.86 12.37 -0.83
N LEU A 194 -36.53 12.41 -0.59
CA LEU A 194 -35.48 11.93 -1.48
C LEU A 194 -34.40 11.22 -0.65
N GLN A 195 -34.38 9.89 -0.66
CA GLN A 195 -33.51 9.09 0.20
C GLN A 195 -32.80 7.98 -0.57
N LEU A 196 -31.49 7.84 -0.31
CA LEU A 196 -30.68 6.71 -0.74
C LEU A 196 -30.15 5.98 0.50
N LEU A 197 -30.17 4.66 0.48
CA LEU A 197 -29.57 3.83 1.54
C LEU A 197 -28.77 2.67 0.97
N MET A 198 -27.84 2.15 1.76
CA MET A 198 -27.20 0.88 1.43
C MET A 198 -28.19 -0.27 1.58
N ARG A 199 -28.36 -1.04 0.50
CA ARG A 199 -29.31 -2.16 0.45
C ARG A 199 -28.97 -3.24 1.46
N THR A 200 -27.69 -3.58 1.57
CA THR A 200 -27.19 -4.50 2.58
C THR A 200 -26.65 -3.70 3.77
N PRO A 201 -27.12 -3.96 5.00
CA PRO A 201 -26.62 -3.28 6.18
C PRO A 201 -25.11 -3.44 6.32
N ILE A 202 -24.43 -2.34 6.67
CA ILE A 202 -23.00 -2.35 6.97
C ILE A 202 -22.75 -3.26 8.19
N PRO A 203 -21.89 -4.29 8.09
CA PRO A 203 -21.63 -5.18 9.21
C PRO A 203 -20.83 -4.45 10.29
N VAL A 204 -21.45 -4.23 11.45
CA VAL A 204 -20.81 -3.62 12.62
C VAL A 204 -20.79 -4.60 13.79
N THR A 205 -19.66 -4.69 14.47
CA THR A 205 -19.49 -5.42 15.72
C THR A 205 -19.76 -4.51 16.93
N LYS A 206 -20.60 -4.97 17.86
CA LYS A 206 -20.89 -4.27 19.11
C LYS A 206 -19.60 -4.02 19.90
N GLY A 207 -19.47 -2.82 20.45
CA GLY A 207 -18.30 -2.40 21.26
C GLY A 207 -17.19 -1.72 20.44
N ASN A 208 -17.25 -1.80 19.11
CA ASN A 208 -16.31 -1.07 18.25
C ASN A 208 -16.80 0.35 17.98
N THR A 209 -15.84 1.25 17.72
CA THR A 209 -16.10 2.60 17.20
C THR A 209 -15.83 2.62 15.70
N TYR A 210 -16.72 3.25 14.94
CA TYR A 210 -16.60 3.39 13.48
C TYR A 210 -16.60 4.86 13.11
N ASN A 211 -15.79 5.22 12.12
CA ASN A 211 -15.80 6.54 11.50
C ASN A 211 -16.63 6.49 10.23
N ILE A 212 -17.54 7.46 10.08
CA ILE A 212 -18.32 7.67 8.87
C ILE A 212 -17.80 8.94 8.23
N SER A 213 -17.44 8.86 6.96
CA SER A 213 -16.92 10.00 6.20
C SER A 213 -17.32 9.87 4.74
N PHE A 214 -17.60 11.01 4.09
CA PHE A 214 -17.92 11.05 2.66
C PHE A 214 -17.54 12.43 2.11
N TRP A 215 -17.18 12.49 0.84
CA TRP A 215 -16.99 13.77 0.14
C TRP A 215 -18.34 14.24 -0.42
N ILE A 216 -18.71 15.49 -0.16
CA ILE A 216 -19.95 16.09 -0.65
C ILE A 216 -19.71 17.51 -1.16
N LYS A 217 -20.46 17.88 -2.20
CA LYS A 217 -20.61 19.27 -2.68
C LYS A 217 -22.01 19.47 -3.23
N GLY A 218 -22.44 20.72 -3.28
CA GLY A 218 -23.72 21.13 -3.88
C GLY A 218 -23.50 22.15 -4.99
N SER A 219 -24.49 22.31 -5.86
CA SER A 219 -24.56 23.47 -6.76
C SER A 219 -24.84 24.77 -6.01
N VAL A 220 -25.42 24.65 -4.81
CA VAL A 220 -25.69 25.73 -3.86
C VAL A 220 -25.36 25.25 -2.44
N ALA A 221 -25.02 26.17 -1.55
CA ALA A 221 -24.81 25.84 -0.14
C ALA A 221 -26.13 25.39 0.50
N THR A 222 -26.10 24.26 1.22
CA THR A 222 -27.29 23.64 1.83
C THR A 222 -26.88 22.70 2.97
N THR A 223 -27.80 21.88 3.46
CA THR A 223 -27.53 20.78 4.39
C THR A 223 -28.05 19.46 3.84
N ALA A 224 -27.29 18.39 4.03
CA ALA A 224 -27.73 17.01 3.78
C ALA A 224 -27.92 16.27 5.12
N GLN A 225 -29.04 15.57 5.29
CA GLN A 225 -29.25 14.78 6.50
C GLN A 225 -28.59 13.42 6.36
N PHE A 226 -27.86 13.01 7.40
CA PHE A 226 -27.32 11.67 7.52
C PHE A 226 -28.01 10.92 8.67
N GLU A 227 -28.30 9.64 8.46
CA GLU A 227 -28.97 8.78 9.43
C GLU A 227 -28.38 7.38 9.41
N ILE A 228 -28.42 6.74 10.58
CA ILE A 228 -28.06 5.33 10.75
C ILE A 228 -29.36 4.58 10.98
N ARG A 229 -29.66 3.62 10.10
CA ARG A 229 -30.77 2.70 10.27
C ARG A 229 -30.25 1.35 10.73
N SER A 230 -30.69 0.94 11.90
CA SER A 230 -30.41 -0.40 12.43
C SER A 230 -31.30 -1.44 11.76
N SER A 231 -30.92 -2.72 11.85
CA SER A 231 -31.72 -3.83 11.30
C SER A 231 -33.08 -4.01 11.99
N ASP A 232 -33.28 -3.44 13.17
CA ASP A 232 -34.56 -3.38 13.89
C ASP A 232 -35.45 -2.20 13.45
N ALA A 233 -35.08 -1.50 12.37
CA ALA A 233 -35.71 -0.30 11.83
C ALA A 233 -35.65 0.95 12.73
N SER A 234 -34.89 0.91 13.84
CA SER A 234 -34.59 2.14 14.58
C SER A 234 -33.72 3.08 13.74
N VAL A 235 -34.01 4.37 13.83
CA VAL A 235 -33.32 5.43 13.08
C VAL A 235 -32.63 6.37 14.06
N VAL A 236 -31.34 6.59 13.85
CA VAL A 236 -30.55 7.58 14.58
C VAL A 236 -30.15 8.70 13.61
N TYR A 237 -30.73 9.87 13.80
CA TYR A 237 -30.42 11.06 13.00
C TYR A 237 -29.13 11.72 13.50
N GLN A 238 -28.19 11.97 12.59
CA GLN A 238 -26.93 12.65 12.89
C GLN A 238 -27.00 14.17 12.65
N GLY A 239 -28.20 14.69 12.35
CA GLY A 239 -28.43 16.10 12.00
C GLY A 239 -28.05 16.46 10.56
N GLY A 240 -28.28 17.72 10.20
CA GLY A 240 -27.93 18.25 8.88
C GLY A 240 -26.43 18.54 8.80
N GLN A 241 -25.75 17.89 7.86
CA GLN A 241 -24.34 18.10 7.54
C GLN A 241 -24.21 19.23 6.50
N PRO A 242 -23.27 20.17 6.67
CA PRO A 242 -23.11 21.28 5.75
C PRO A 242 -22.65 20.78 4.38
N VAL A 243 -23.25 21.33 3.34
CA VAL A 243 -22.85 21.12 1.94
C VAL A 243 -22.45 22.47 1.37
N THR A 244 -21.21 22.58 0.91
CA THR A 244 -20.71 23.80 0.28
C THR A 244 -20.69 23.66 -1.24
N THR A 245 -20.34 24.74 -1.95
CA THR A 245 -20.15 24.69 -3.41
C THR A 245 -18.82 24.07 -3.82
N GLY A 246 -17.91 23.85 -2.87
CA GLY A 246 -16.68 23.06 -3.04
C GLY A 246 -16.82 21.67 -2.44
N TRP A 247 -15.89 20.77 -2.79
CA TRP A 247 -15.79 19.48 -2.13
C TRP A 247 -15.38 19.66 -0.67
N THR A 248 -16.17 19.10 0.23
CA THR A 248 -15.92 19.03 1.66
C THR A 248 -16.09 17.59 2.15
N GLN A 249 -15.31 17.20 3.15
CA GLN A 249 -15.41 15.90 3.81
C GLN A 249 -16.14 16.03 5.15
#